data_AF-A0A7W2FVB2-F1
#
_entry.id   AF-A0A7W2FVB2-F1
#
_cell.length_a   1.000
_cell.length_b   1.000
_cell.length_c   1.000
_cell.angle_alpha   90.00
_cell.angle_beta   90.00
_cell.angle_gamma   90.00
#
_symmetry.space_group_name_H-M   'P 1'
#
loop_
_entity.id
_entity.type
_entity.pdbx_description
1 polymer ?
#
loop_
_entity_poly.entity_id
_entity_poly.type
_entity_poly.pdbx_seq_one_letter_code
_entity_poly.pdbx_strand_id
1 'polypeptide(L)' 'KLIILSDIDGLYDGHPHSNNSKLITNVGVQEDVEQYIQESNKGEAEGRGGMGSKLNYAQKTAAKNIPTYIANGKKENT' A
#
# COMPACT_ATOMS: atom_id res chain seq x y z
N LYS A 1 -7.70 12.80 -8.40
CA LYS A 1 -7.35 11.97 -7.23
C LYS A 1 -7.43 10.50 -7.65
N LEU A 2 -6.49 9.66 -7.22
CA LEU A 2 -6.50 8.20 -7.41
C LEU A 2 -6.67 7.53 -6.03
N ILE A 3 -7.49 6.49 -5.95
CA ILE A 3 -7.64 5.68 -4.74
C ILE A 3 -7.40 4.23 -5.14
N ILE A 4 -6.45 3.58 -4.47
CA ILE A 4 -6.14 2.16 -4.65
C ILE A 4 -6.63 1.43 -3.41
N LEU A 5 -7.65 0.58 -3.59
CA LEU A 5 -8.16 -0.23 -2.49
C LEU A 5 -7.30 -1.48 -2.31
N SER A 6 -6.90 -1.73 -1.06
CA SER A 6 -6.20 -2.94 -0.62
C SER A 6 -7.09 -3.74 0.32
N ASP A 7 -6.69 -4.97 0.56
CA ASP A 7 -7.19 -5.88 1.59
C ASP A 7 -6.68 -5.56 3.02
N ILE A 8 -5.74 -4.63 3.15
CA ILE A 8 -5.15 -4.12 4.40
C ILE A 8 -5.17 -2.59 4.44
N ASP A 9 -4.85 -2.00 5.59
CA ASP A 9 -4.99 -0.56 5.85
C ASP A 9 -4.06 0.36 5.06
N GLY A 10 -2.98 -0.16 4.51
CA GLY A 10 -2.01 0.62 3.76
C GLY A 10 -0.62 0.00 3.85
N LEU A 11 0.40 0.85 3.82
CA LEU A 11 1.80 0.44 3.98
C LEU A 11 2.17 0.46 5.46
N TYR A 12 2.83 -0.59 5.92
CA TYR A 12 3.34 -0.71 7.28
C TYR A 12 4.87 -0.74 7.29
N ASP A 13 5.50 -0.22 8.34
CA ASP A 13 6.96 -0.30 8.54
C ASP A 13 7.47 -1.69 8.95
N GLY A 14 6.58 -2.68 9.00
CA GLY A 14 6.83 -4.07 9.32
C GLY A 14 5.65 -4.95 8.93
N HIS A 15 5.60 -6.19 9.44
CA HIS A 15 4.50 -7.10 9.13
C HIS A 15 3.15 -6.53 9.62
N PRO A 16 2.09 -6.43 8.79
CA PRO A 16 0.84 -5.74 9.14
C PRO A 16 0.09 -6.37 10.32
N HIS A 17 0.34 -7.65 10.62
CA HIS A 17 -0.23 -8.37 11.77
C HIS A 17 0.66 -8.35 13.03
N SER A 18 1.80 -7.66 13.00
CA SER A 18 2.67 -7.51 14.18
C SER A 18 2.25 -6.30 15.00
N ASN A 19 2.18 -6.47 16.32
CA ASN A 19 1.83 -5.39 17.27
C ASN A 19 2.84 -4.23 17.27
N ASN A 20 4.06 -4.46 16.78
CA ASN A 20 5.11 -3.45 16.73
C ASN A 20 5.13 -2.65 15.41
N SER A 21 4.35 -3.08 14.41
CA SER A 21 4.29 -2.41 13.11
C SER A 21 3.35 -1.22 13.16
N LYS A 22 3.72 -0.15 12.48
CA LYS A 22 2.98 1.11 12.39
C LYS A 22 2.60 1.40 10.95
N LEU A 23 1.42 1.99 10.78
CA LEU A 23 0.95 2.46 9.48
C LEU A 23 1.76 3.69 9.05
N ILE A 24 2.32 3.64 7.86
CA ILE A 24 3.01 4.75 7.22
C ILE A 24 1.94 5.64 6.56
N THR A 25 1.70 6.81 7.14
CA THR A 25 0.63 7.72 6.69
C THR A 25 1.00 8.52 5.44
N ASN A 26 2.29 8.70 5.19
CA ASN A 26 2.82 9.52 4.11
C ASN A 26 4.04 8.84 3.51
N VAL A 27 4.07 8.77 2.18
CA VAL A 27 5.17 8.19 1.40
C VAL A 27 5.60 9.21 0.37
N GLY A 28 6.90 9.47 0.30
CA GLY A 28 7.49 10.30 -0.73
C GLY A 28 7.41 9.67 -2.12
N VAL A 29 7.28 10.50 -3.16
CA VAL A 29 7.24 10.05 -4.56
C VAL A 29 8.50 9.27 -4.96
N GLN A 30 9.63 9.57 -4.34
CA GLN A 30 10.94 8.94 -4.57
C GLN A 30 11.41 8.11 -3.37
N GLU A 31 10.56 7.92 -2.38
CA GLU A 31 10.90 7.12 -1.21
C GLU A 31 11.03 5.65 -1.61
N ASP A 32 12.13 5.02 -1.21
CA ASP A 32 12.29 3.59 -1.39
C ASP A 32 11.34 2.88 -0.43
N VAL A 33 10.23 2.39 -0.97
CA VAL A 33 9.23 1.64 -0.22
C VAL A 33 9.44 0.13 -0.30
N GLU A 34 10.40 -0.35 -1.09
CA GLU A 34 10.67 -1.78 -1.22
C GLU A 34 11.14 -2.38 0.10
N GLN A 35 11.85 -1.60 0.91
CA GLN A 35 12.24 -1.97 2.28
C GLN A 35 11.07 -2.34 3.19
N TYR A 36 9.87 -1.81 2.92
CA TYR A 36 8.65 -2.06 3.69
C TYR A 36 7.79 -3.19 3.10
N ILE A 37 8.09 -3.63 1.88
CA ILE A 37 7.36 -4.71 1.24
C ILE A 37 7.94 -6.03 1.74
N GLN A 38 7.35 -6.56 2.81
CA GLN A 38 7.59 -7.94 3.18
C GLN A 38 6.80 -8.88 2.24
N GLU A 39 7.44 -9.95 1.79
CA GLU A 39 6.76 -11.00 1.03
C GLU A 39 5.69 -11.65 1.90
N SER A 40 4.44 -11.23 1.72
CA SER A 40 3.29 -11.94 2.27
C SER A 40 3.04 -13.20 1.43
N ASN A 41 2.91 -14.35 2.07
CA ASN A 41 2.45 -15.59 1.44
C ASN A 41 1.01 -15.41 0.92
N LYS A 42 0.85 -14.95 -0.33
CA LYS A 42 -0.46 -14.70 -0.94
C LYS A 42 -1.07 -15.98 -1.48
N GLY A 43 -2.33 -16.25 -1.12
CA GLY A 43 -3.12 -17.33 -1.70
C GLY A 43 -3.62 -17.00 -3.10
N GLU A 44 -3.94 -18.02 -3.90
CA GLU A 44 -4.32 -17.94 -5.31
C GLU A 44 -5.51 -17.01 -5.63
N ALA A 45 -6.32 -16.66 -4.61
CA ALA A 45 -7.50 -15.80 -4.73
C ALA A 45 -7.20 -14.29 -4.60
N GLU A 46 -5.98 -13.89 -4.20
CA GLU A 46 -5.59 -12.49 -4.13
C GLU A 46 -5.03 -12.06 -5.49
N GLY A 47 -5.70 -11.11 -6.16
CA GLY A 47 -5.35 -10.67 -7.51
C GLY A 47 -3.84 -10.42 -7.69
N ARG A 48 -3.32 -10.70 -8.90
CA ARG A 48 -1.89 -10.81 -9.24
C ARG A 48 -1.00 -9.59 -8.93
N GLY A 49 -1.56 -8.49 -8.43
CA GLY A 49 -0.84 -7.27 -8.03
C GLY A 49 -0.71 -7.15 -6.52
N GLY A 50 0.46 -7.50 -5.98
CA GLY A 50 0.80 -7.32 -4.55
C GLY A 50 0.94 -5.86 -4.13
N MET A 51 1.34 -5.61 -2.88
CA MET A 51 1.53 -4.25 -2.34
C MET A 51 2.56 -3.45 -3.15
N GLY A 52 3.64 -4.09 -3.61
CA GLY A 52 4.64 -3.42 -4.44
C GLY A 52 4.11 -2.84 -5.74
N SER A 53 3.25 -3.57 -6.46
CA SER A 53 2.63 -3.04 -7.68
C SER A 53 1.74 -1.82 -7.37
N LYS A 54 0.95 -1.88 -6.28
CA LYS A 54 0.09 -0.78 -5.85
C LYS A 54 0.91 0.48 -5.54
N LEU A 55 2.00 0.33 -4.78
CA LEU A 55 2.90 1.42 -4.43
C LEU A 55 3.59 2.03 -5.65
N ASN A 56 4.08 1.20 -6.57
CA ASN A 56 4.72 1.66 -7.81
C ASN A 56 3.76 2.55 -8.64
N TYR A 57 2.50 2.11 -8.82
CA TYR A 57 1.50 2.93 -9.51
C TYR A 57 1.09 4.16 -8.70
N ALA A 58 1.04 4.06 -7.37
CA ALA A 58 0.73 5.18 -6.50
C ALA A 58 1.79 6.29 -6.63
N GLN A 59 3.08 5.94 -6.57
CA GLN A 59 4.20 6.87 -6.73
C GLN A 59 4.22 7.48 -8.14
N LYS A 60 4.04 6.67 -9.19
CA LYS A 60 3.94 7.17 -10.58
C LYS A 60 2.80 8.16 -10.79
N THR A 61 1.67 7.95 -10.11
CA THR A 61 0.51 8.84 -10.18
C THR A 61 0.73 10.10 -9.36
N ALA A 62 1.25 9.96 -8.15
CA ALA A 62 1.62 11.08 -7.29
C ALA A 62 2.67 12.00 -7.94
N ALA A 63 3.63 11.44 -8.69
CA ALA A 63 4.61 12.20 -9.47
C ALA A 63 3.99 13.12 -10.54
N LYS A 64 2.75 12.84 -10.96
CA LYS A 64 1.98 13.66 -11.90
C LYS A 64 1.11 14.70 -11.19
N ASN A 65 1.39 15.02 -9.93
CA ASN A 65 0.61 15.91 -9.08
C ASN A 65 -0.85 15.47 -8.88
N ILE A 66 -1.11 14.17 -8.96
CA ILE A 66 -2.44 13.60 -8.70
C ILE A 66 -2.46 13.07 -7.26
N PRO A 67 -3.30 13.64 -6.37
CA PRO A 67 -3.45 13.12 -5.01
C PRO A 67 -3.81 11.64 -5.04
N THR A 68 -3.00 10.81 -4.41
CA THR A 68 -3.11 9.35 -4.48
C THR A 68 -3.13 8.74 -3.09
N TYR A 69 -4.02 7.77 -2.90
CA TYR A 69 -4.27 7.14 -1.59
C TYR A 69 -4.28 5.62 -1.76
N ILE A 70 -3.73 4.92 -0.77
CA ILE A 70 -3.93 3.49 -0.58
C ILE A 70 -4.78 3.33 0.67
N ALA A 71 -5.86 2.56 0.60
CA ALA A 71 -6.79 2.41 1.72
C ALA A 71 -7.45 1.03 1.74
N ASN A 72 -8.01 0.62 2.87
CA ASN A 72 -8.62 -0.71 3.03
C ASN A 72 -10.02 -0.79 2.43
N GLY A 73 -10.18 -1.51 1.33
CA GLY A 73 -11.50 -1.71 0.70
C GLY A 73 -12.46 -2.62 1.48
N LYS A 74 -12.00 -3.29 2.54
CA LYS A 74 -12.85 -4.14 3.40
C LYS A 74 -13.43 -3.37 4.60
N LYS A 75 -13.01 -2.13 4.84
CA LYS A 75 -13.55 -1.28 5.92
C LYS A 75 -14.71 -0.44 5.41
N GLU A 76 -15.79 -0.37 6.17
CA GLU A 76 -16.92 0.50 5.88
C GLU A 76 -16.48 1.98 5.87
N ASN A 77 -16.97 2.75 4.89
CA ASN A 77 -16.73 4.20 4.76
C ASN A 77 -15.25 4.62 4.67
N THR A 78 -14.49 3.93 3.81
CA THR A 78 -13.08 4.24 3.50
C THR A 78 -12.91 5.38 2.50
#